data_AF-A0A7H0IQ02-F1
#
_entry.id   AF-A0A7H0IQ02-F1
#
_cell.length_a   1.000
_cell.length_b   1.000
_cell.length_c   1.000
_cell.angle_alpha   90.00
_cell.angle_beta   90.00
_cell.angle_gamma   90.00
#
_symmetry.space_group_name_H-M   'P 1'
#
loop_
_entity.id
_entity.type
_entity.pdbx_description
1 polymer ?
#
loop_
_entity_poly.entity_id
_entity_poly.type
_entity_poly.pdbx_seq_one_letter_code
_entity_poly.pdbx_strand_id
1 'polypeptide(L)'
;MNGRRFRPLWGRGRPAAPVEYGPPVVRRHLASIEVGPEAVRRARETVAAYLPSAGVAPGSAFADAVLLATSELAANAVRHAPRSPVMDVGIAVAAGQLIVSVEDAEPVLPDLSAEGMGAGLRMVTELAGDYRGGVGTERAVDHDGKAVYVRFGIPS
;
A
#
# COMPACT_ATOMS: atom_id res chain seq x y z
N MET A 1 -2.87 -59.29 25.70
CA MET A 1 -3.75 -58.15 26.00
C MET A 1 -3.19 -56.90 25.35
N ASN A 2 -4.08 -56.10 24.76
CA ASN A 2 -3.82 -54.96 23.89
C ASN A 2 -3.28 -53.74 24.63
N GLY A 3 -2.42 -52.96 23.97
CA GLY A 3 -2.04 -51.60 24.38
C GLY A 3 -1.59 -50.79 23.17
N ARG A 4 -2.52 -50.03 22.59
CA ARG A 4 -2.39 -49.33 21.31
C ARG A 4 -1.31 -48.24 21.31
N ARG A 5 -0.62 -48.17 20.17
CA ARG A 5 0.20 -47.04 19.72
C ARG A 5 -0.65 -45.78 19.58
N PHE A 6 -0.21 -44.66 20.18
CA PHE A 6 -0.63 -43.33 19.76
C PHE A 6 0.51 -42.71 18.94
N ARG A 7 0.28 -42.49 17.65
CA ARG A 7 1.11 -41.64 16.79
C ARG A 7 0.31 -40.37 16.51
N PRO A 8 0.76 -39.18 16.93
CA PRO A 8 0.18 -37.96 16.40
C PRO A 8 0.68 -37.78 14.96
N LEU A 9 -0.28 -37.77 14.02
CA LEU A 9 -0.09 -37.27 12.66
C LEU A 9 -0.29 -35.75 12.71
N TRP A 10 0.80 -34.99 12.78
CA TRP A 10 0.78 -33.58 12.42
C TRP A 10 1.68 -33.38 11.22
N GLY A 11 1.04 -32.93 10.14
CA GLY A 11 1.64 -32.79 8.82
C GLY A 11 2.83 -31.86 8.84
N ARG A 12 3.79 -32.15 7.96
CA ARG A 12 4.87 -31.24 7.62
C ARG A 12 4.27 -29.97 7.04
N GLY A 13 4.00 -28.99 7.90
CA GLY A 13 3.91 -27.60 7.47
C GLY A 13 5.25 -27.24 6.86
N ARG A 14 5.27 -26.95 5.56
CA ARG A 14 6.40 -26.25 4.95
C ARG A 14 6.70 -25.03 5.82
N PRO A 15 7.96 -24.76 6.23
CA PRO A 15 8.27 -23.46 6.78
C PRO A 15 7.82 -22.42 5.75
N ALA A 16 7.08 -21.41 6.20
CA ALA A 16 6.86 -20.21 5.40
C ALA A 16 8.23 -19.77 4.89
N ALA A 17 8.35 -19.57 3.57
CA ALA A 17 9.59 -19.09 2.98
C ALA A 17 10.08 -17.86 3.77
N PRO A 18 11.40 -17.70 3.96
CA PRO A 18 11.93 -16.49 4.58
C PRO A 18 11.34 -15.30 3.81
N VAL A 19 10.75 -14.36 4.54
CA VAL A 19 10.40 -13.06 3.96
C VAL A 19 11.73 -12.49 3.48
N GLU A 20 11.97 -12.48 2.18
CA GLU A 20 13.17 -11.86 1.63
C GLU A 20 13.12 -10.40 2.04
N TYR A 21 13.95 -10.03 3.03
CA TYR A 21 14.26 -8.65 3.33
C TYR A 21 15.10 -8.14 2.16
N GLY A 22 14.42 -7.76 1.08
CA GLY A 22 14.98 -6.84 0.10
C GLY A 22 15.43 -5.57 0.84
N PRO A 23 16.40 -4.82 0.29
CA PRO A 23 16.79 -3.54 0.87
C PRO A 23 15.54 -2.66 1.05
N PRO A 24 15.45 -1.87 2.12
CA PRO A 24 14.31 -0.98 2.33
C PRO A 24 14.14 -0.10 1.10
N VAL A 25 12.94 -0.15 0.50
CA VAL A 25 12.63 0.67 -0.67
C VAL A 25 12.44 2.10 -0.20
N VAL A 26 13.41 2.96 -0.51
CA VAL A 26 13.34 4.39 -0.17
C VAL A 26 12.27 5.05 -1.05
N ARG A 27 11.17 5.48 -0.42
CA ARG A 27 10.10 6.23 -1.09
C ARG A 27 10.54 7.67 -1.26
N ARG A 28 10.55 8.14 -2.51
CA ARG A 28 10.74 9.56 -2.83
C ARG A 28 9.48 10.31 -2.41
N HIS A 29 9.64 11.32 -1.56
CA HIS A 29 8.58 12.28 -1.27
C HIS A 29 8.24 13.09 -2.54
N LEU A 30 6.96 13.14 -2.90
CA LEU A 30 6.47 13.91 -4.05
C LEU A 30 5.83 15.24 -3.64
N ALA A 31 4.97 15.21 -2.62
CA ALA A 31 4.32 16.42 -2.13
C ALA A 31 3.74 16.24 -0.72
N SER A 32 3.76 17.33 0.04
CA SER A 32 2.93 17.53 1.23
C SER A 32 1.65 18.25 0.82
N ILE A 33 0.49 17.69 1.16
CA ILE A 33 -0.82 18.17 0.72
C ILE A 33 -1.68 18.48 1.95
N GLU A 34 -2.15 19.72 2.05
CA GLU A 34 -3.14 20.11 3.05
C GLU A 34 -4.42 19.29 2.89
N VAL A 35 -4.92 18.74 4.00
CA VAL A 35 -6.14 17.95 4.05
C VAL A 35 -7.34 18.87 3.86
N GLY A 36 -8.18 18.56 2.86
CA GLY A 36 -9.33 19.37 2.47
C GLY A 36 -9.99 18.84 1.19
N PRO A 37 -11.00 19.56 0.65
CA PRO A 37 -11.80 19.10 -0.49
C PRO A 37 -10.98 18.71 -1.74
N GLU A 38 -9.88 19.41 -1.98
CA GLU A 38 -9.03 19.22 -3.15
C GLU A 38 -7.90 18.20 -2.96
N ALA A 39 -7.74 17.68 -1.75
CA ALA A 39 -6.56 16.91 -1.37
C ALA A 39 -6.41 15.62 -2.19
N VAL A 40 -7.52 14.92 -2.44
CA VAL A 40 -7.55 13.71 -3.27
C VAL A 40 -7.16 14.01 -4.72
N ARG A 41 -7.71 15.09 -5.29
CA ARG A 41 -7.37 15.51 -6.65
C ARG A 41 -5.90 15.88 -6.77
N ARG A 42 -5.37 16.66 -5.82
CA ARG A 42 -3.95 17.04 -5.78
C ARG A 42 -3.02 15.84 -5.65
N ALA A 43 -3.36 14.85 -4.82
CA ALA A 43 -2.59 13.62 -4.68
C ALA A 43 -2.54 12.85 -6.01
N ARG A 44 -3.69 12.68 -6.66
CA ARG A 44 -3.79 12.03 -7.97
C ARG A 44 -2.97 12.76 -9.04
N GLU A 45 -3.10 14.07 -9.15
CA GLU A 45 -2.34 14.88 -10.12
C GLU A 45 -0.83 14.82 -9.89
N THR A 46 -0.42 14.84 -8.62
CA THR A 46 1.00 14.73 -8.22
C THR A 46 1.60 13.40 -8.67
N VAL A 47 0.90 12.29 -8.43
CA VAL A 47 1.36 10.97 -8.87
C VAL A 47 1.32 10.86 -10.40
N ALA A 48 0.24 11.34 -11.04
CA ALA A 48 0.10 11.31 -12.50
C ALA A 48 1.24 12.03 -13.22
N ALA A 49 1.67 13.18 -12.71
CA ALA A 49 2.79 13.94 -13.25
C ALA A 49 4.13 13.18 -13.13
N TYR A 50 4.25 12.28 -12.14
CA TYR A 50 5.47 11.48 -11.93
C TYR A 50 5.51 10.21 -12.79
N LEU A 51 4.37 9.59 -13.09
CA LEU A 51 4.30 8.29 -13.78
C LEU A 51 5.16 8.17 -15.06
N PRO A 52 5.24 9.19 -15.94
CA PRO A 52 6.12 9.12 -17.11
C PRO A 52 7.60 8.95 -16.76
N SER A 53 8.04 9.60 -15.67
CA SER A 53 9.43 9.48 -15.17
C SER A 53 9.70 8.10 -14.57
N ALA A 54 8.65 7.38 -14.16
CA ALA A 54 8.71 5.99 -13.72
C ALA A 54 8.60 4.98 -14.90
N GLY A 55 8.55 5.45 -16.14
CA GLY A 55 8.39 4.60 -17.33
C GLY A 55 6.96 4.10 -17.55
N VAL A 56 5.97 4.66 -16.85
CA VAL A 56 4.56 4.30 -17.01
C VAL A 56 3.90 5.23 -18.02
N ALA A 57 3.34 4.65 -19.09
CA ALA A 57 2.67 5.40 -20.15
C ALA A 57 1.39 6.08 -19.63
N PRO A 58 1.20 7.40 -19.83
CA PRO A 58 -0.05 8.09 -19.53
C PRO A 58 -1.25 7.45 -20.22
N GLY A 59 -2.36 7.31 -19.50
CA GLY A 59 -3.61 6.71 -20.03
C GLY A 59 -3.56 5.20 -20.26
N SER A 60 -2.49 4.51 -19.84
CA SER A 60 -2.50 3.05 -19.79
C SER A 60 -3.39 2.56 -18.65
N ALA A 61 -3.97 1.36 -18.79
CA ALA A 61 -4.76 0.73 -17.73
C ALA A 61 -3.97 0.60 -16.41
N PHE A 62 -2.65 0.43 -16.50
CA PHE A 62 -1.77 0.42 -15.33
C PHE A 62 -1.69 1.79 -14.66
N ALA A 63 -1.52 2.87 -15.45
CA ALA A 63 -1.55 4.23 -14.91
C ALA A 63 -2.89 4.52 -14.21
N ASP A 64 -4.01 4.17 -14.83
CA ASP A 64 -5.34 4.37 -14.26
C ASP A 64 -5.52 3.60 -12.93
N ALA A 65 -5.01 2.37 -12.86
CA ALA A 65 -5.02 1.57 -11.64
C ALA A 65 -4.23 2.24 -10.50
N VAL A 66 -3.03 2.73 -10.79
CA VAL A 66 -2.19 3.44 -9.82
C VAL A 66 -2.88 4.73 -9.33
N LEU A 67 -3.51 5.48 -10.24
CA LEU A 67 -4.19 6.74 -9.91
C LEU A 67 -5.48 6.54 -9.13
N LEU A 68 -6.23 5.45 -9.40
CA LEU A 68 -7.39 5.07 -8.61
C LEU A 68 -6.96 4.69 -7.19
N ALA A 69 -5.95 3.84 -7.04
CA ALA A 69 -5.42 3.48 -5.73
C ALA A 69 -4.90 4.69 -4.95
N THR A 70 -4.18 5.60 -5.61
CA THR A 70 -3.72 6.86 -5.03
C THR A 70 -4.90 7.68 -4.48
N SER A 71 -5.99 7.76 -5.25
CA SER A 71 -7.18 8.51 -4.86
C SER A 71 -7.84 7.91 -3.61
N GLU A 72 -7.95 6.57 -3.54
CA GLU A 72 -8.51 5.89 -2.37
C GLU A 72 -7.63 6.02 -1.12
N LEU A 73 -6.30 5.90 -1.27
CA LEU A 73 -5.39 6.12 -0.14
C LEU A 73 -5.49 7.55 0.40
N ALA A 74 -5.50 8.55 -0.48
CA ALA A 74 -5.68 9.95 -0.11
C ALA A 74 -7.06 10.20 0.54
N ALA A 75 -8.13 9.62 -0.02
CA ALA A 75 -9.47 9.74 0.54
C ALA A 75 -9.57 9.10 1.92
N ASN A 76 -8.87 7.99 2.16
CA ASN A 76 -8.79 7.37 3.47
C ASN A 76 -8.04 8.23 4.48
N ALA A 77 -6.92 8.86 4.10
CA ALA A 77 -6.24 9.82 4.97
C ALA A 77 -7.17 10.99 5.36
N VAL A 78 -7.87 11.57 4.39
CA VAL A 78 -8.85 12.64 4.64
C VAL A 78 -9.97 12.20 5.60
N ARG A 79 -10.49 10.97 5.44
CA ARG A 79 -11.61 10.46 6.25
C ARG A 79 -11.20 9.97 7.64
N HIS A 80 -10.02 9.40 7.77
CA HIS A 80 -9.63 8.60 8.94
C HIS A 80 -8.45 9.18 9.73
N ALA A 81 -7.84 10.27 9.27
CA ALA A 81 -6.76 10.95 9.98
C ALA A 81 -7.16 12.39 10.38
N PRO A 82 -8.17 12.57 11.26
CA PRO A 82 -8.69 13.90 11.61
C PRO A 82 -7.68 14.81 12.32
N ARG A 83 -6.58 14.25 12.84
CA ARG A 83 -5.48 14.98 13.49
C ARG A 83 -4.41 15.47 12.51
N SER A 84 -4.50 15.09 11.25
CA SER A 84 -3.49 15.34 10.23
C SER A 84 -3.90 16.52 9.36
N PRO A 85 -3.35 17.73 9.58
CA PRO A 85 -3.64 18.87 8.70
C PRO A 85 -3.01 18.72 7.31
N VAL A 86 -2.02 17.84 7.20
CA VAL A 86 -1.24 17.55 5.99
C VAL A 86 -1.09 16.04 5.85
N MET A 87 -1.09 15.55 4.61
CA MET A 87 -0.65 14.20 4.26
C MET A 87 0.51 14.27 3.26
N ASP A 88 1.43 13.32 3.35
CA ASP A 88 2.58 13.24 2.46
C ASP A 88 2.40 12.12 1.44
N VAL A 89 2.53 12.45 0.16
CA VAL A 89 2.45 11.50 -0.95
C VAL A 89 3.86 11.12 -1.38
N GLY A 90 4.14 9.82 -1.44
CA GLY A 90 5.43 9.27 -1.83
C GLY A 90 5.31 8.25 -2.96
N ILE A 91 6.41 8.05 -3.68
CA ILE A 91 6.53 7.03 -4.72
C ILE A 91 7.89 6.34 -4.70
N ALA A 92 7.95 5.07 -5.08
CA ALA A 92 9.21 4.39 -5.37
C ALA A 92 9.05 3.48 -6.59
N VAL A 93 10.17 3.27 -7.30
CA VAL A 93 10.29 2.25 -8.32
C VAL A 93 11.53 1.42 -8.00
N ALA A 94 11.34 0.14 -7.72
CA ALA A 94 12.43 -0.77 -7.37
C ALA A 94 12.05 -2.21 -7.75
N ALA A 95 13.02 -2.97 -8.24
CA ALA A 95 12.85 -4.40 -8.57
C ALA A 95 11.61 -4.72 -9.44
N GLY A 96 11.30 -3.85 -10.42
CA GLY A 96 10.13 -4.02 -11.29
C GLY A 96 8.78 -3.73 -10.62
N GLN A 97 8.78 -3.12 -9.44
CA GLN A 97 7.58 -2.70 -8.73
C GLN A 97 7.48 -1.17 -8.66
N LEU A 98 6.26 -0.66 -8.73
CA LEU A 98 5.89 0.71 -8.42
C LEU A 98 5.17 0.72 -7.07
N ILE A 99 5.59 1.58 -6.16
CA ILE A 99 4.98 1.74 -4.83
C ILE A 99 4.49 3.17 -4.68
N VAL A 100 3.23 3.36 -4.33
CA VAL A 100 2.68 4.67 -3.92
C VAL A 100 2.34 4.62 -2.44
N SER A 101 2.68 5.67 -1.70
CA SER A 101 2.34 5.81 -0.29
C SER A 101 1.62 7.11 0.00
N VAL A 102 0.74 7.07 1.00
CA VAL A 102 0.19 8.24 1.68
C VAL A 102 0.51 8.12 3.15
N GLU A 103 1.17 9.13 3.70
CA GLU A 103 1.56 9.22 5.10
C GLU A 103 0.76 10.32 5.80
N ASP A 104 0.33 10.04 7.03
CA ASP A 104 -0.46 10.95 7.86
C ASP A 104 -0.04 10.84 9.34
N ALA A 105 -0.37 11.83 10.16
CA ALA A 105 -0.03 11.90 11.57
C ALA A 105 -0.97 11.12 12.51
N GLU A 106 -1.80 10.21 12.00
CA GLU A 106 -2.70 9.38 12.80
C GLU A 106 -2.06 7.99 13.10
N PRO A 107 -1.70 7.66 14.35
CA PRO A 107 -0.99 6.45 14.76
C PRO A 107 -1.77 5.14 14.57
N VAL A 108 -3.10 5.22 14.46
CA VAL A 108 -3.96 4.04 14.34
C VAL A 108 -3.83 3.46 12.94
N LEU A 109 -3.25 2.26 12.85
CA LEU A 109 -3.14 1.53 11.59
C LEU A 109 -4.52 1.03 11.14
N PRO A 110 -4.85 1.13 9.84
CA PRO A 110 -6.04 0.50 9.30
C PRO A 110 -5.94 -1.02 9.42
N ASP A 111 -7.08 -1.67 9.62
CA ASP A 111 -7.18 -3.13 9.55
C ASP A 111 -7.12 -3.58 8.08
N LEU A 112 -6.11 -4.39 7.75
CA LEU A 112 -5.91 -4.96 6.42
C LEU A 112 -6.34 -6.44 6.34
N SER A 113 -7.02 -6.97 7.36
CA SER A 113 -7.63 -8.31 7.31
C SER A 113 -8.85 -8.32 6.37
N ALA A 114 -9.20 -9.49 5.84
CA ALA A 114 -10.33 -9.62 4.93
C ALA A 114 -11.68 -9.27 5.60
N GLU A 115 -11.76 -9.45 6.92
CA GLU A 115 -12.94 -9.20 7.75
C GLU A 115 -13.07 -7.73 8.18
N GLY A 116 -11.95 -7.06 8.47
CA GLY A 116 -11.94 -5.69 9.00
C GLY A 116 -11.69 -4.60 7.95
N MET A 117 -11.16 -4.96 6.78
CA MET A 117 -10.85 -3.98 5.74
C MET A 117 -12.10 -3.39 5.08
N GLY A 118 -12.18 -2.05 5.12
CA GLY A 118 -13.23 -1.28 4.46
C GLY A 118 -13.20 -1.38 2.93
N ALA A 119 -14.32 -1.02 2.28
CA ALA A 119 -14.52 -1.23 0.84
C ALA A 119 -13.44 -0.58 -0.05
N GLY A 120 -12.98 0.64 0.28
CA GLY A 120 -11.94 1.34 -0.49
C GLY A 120 -10.62 0.57 -0.50
N LEU A 121 -10.10 0.18 0.67
CA LEU A 121 -8.86 -0.60 0.75
C LEU A 121 -9.01 -2.00 0.14
N ARG A 122 -10.21 -2.59 0.18
CA ARG A 122 -10.49 -3.88 -0.47
C ARG A 122 -10.34 -3.78 -1.98
N MET A 123 -10.95 -2.76 -2.57
CA MET A 123 -10.80 -2.45 -3.99
C MET A 123 -9.33 -2.18 -4.35
N VAL A 124 -8.60 -1.41 -3.55
CA VAL A 124 -7.15 -1.20 -3.78
C VAL A 124 -6.37 -2.52 -3.72
N THR A 125 -6.72 -3.42 -2.78
CA THR A 125 -6.06 -4.72 -2.63
C THR A 125 -6.32 -5.63 -3.83
N GLU A 126 -7.56 -5.70 -4.30
CA GLU A 126 -7.94 -6.45 -5.51
C GLU A 126 -7.22 -5.89 -6.74
N LEU A 127 -7.27 -4.57 -6.93
CA LEU A 127 -6.62 -3.87 -8.04
C LEU A 127 -5.09 -4.07 -8.03
N ALA A 128 -4.45 -4.06 -6.86
CA ALA A 128 -3.03 -4.36 -6.75
C ALA A 128 -2.74 -5.83 -7.09
N GLY A 129 -3.62 -6.75 -6.70
CA GLY A 129 -3.54 -8.18 -7.01
C GLY A 129 -3.48 -8.46 -8.52
N ASP A 130 -4.25 -7.75 -9.33
CA ASP A 130 -4.25 -7.85 -10.80
C ASP A 130 -2.86 -7.58 -11.40
N TYR A 131 -2.02 -6.82 -10.69
CA TYR A 131 -0.66 -6.48 -11.08
C TYR A 131 0.40 -7.13 -10.19
N ARG A 132 0.12 -8.30 -9.58
CA ARG A 132 1.09 -9.01 -8.71
C ARG A 132 1.60 -8.15 -7.54
N GLY A 133 0.72 -7.30 -7.04
CA GLY A 133 0.97 -6.31 -6.02
C GLY A 133 0.30 -6.62 -4.67
N GLY A 134 0.22 -5.59 -3.82
CA GLY A 134 -0.49 -5.67 -2.54
C GLY A 134 -0.45 -4.36 -1.74
N VAL A 135 -1.25 -4.30 -0.68
CA VAL A 135 -1.34 -3.15 0.23
C VAL A 135 -0.61 -3.47 1.53
N GLY A 136 0.00 -2.46 2.13
CA GLY A 136 0.61 -2.60 3.45
C GLY A 136 0.63 -1.28 4.21
N THR A 137 1.05 -1.37 5.47
CA THR A 137 1.23 -0.20 6.33
C THR A 137 2.58 -0.25 7.02
N GLU A 138 3.10 0.93 7.33
CA GLU A 138 4.31 1.15 8.11
C GLU A 138 4.04 2.28 9.10
N ARG A 139 4.69 2.25 10.27
CA ARG A 139 4.72 3.43 11.13
C ARG A 139 5.65 4.47 10.52
N ALA A 140 5.26 5.73 10.62
CA ALA A 140 6.14 6.83 10.23
C ALA A 140 7.43 6.78 11.07
N VAL A 141 8.56 7.14 10.46
CA VAL A 141 9.87 7.05 11.12
C VAL A 141 10.10 8.25 12.05
N ASP A 142 9.65 9.43 11.61
CA ASP A 142 9.99 10.71 12.24
C ASP A 142 8.84 11.30 13.08
N HIS A 143 7.67 10.67 13.09
CA HIS A 143 6.51 11.08 13.89
C HIS A 143 5.61 9.89 14.27
N ASP A 144 4.64 10.12 15.17
CA ASP A 144 3.70 9.09 15.66
C ASP A 144 2.57 8.78 14.65
N GLY A 145 2.88 8.80 13.35
CA GLY A 145 1.92 8.57 12.29
C GLY A 145 2.12 7.23 11.60
N LYS A 146 1.56 7.14 10.39
CA LYS A 146 1.66 5.95 9.57
C LYS A 146 1.73 6.29 8.10
N ALA A 147 2.35 5.40 7.33
CA ALA A 147 2.20 5.32 5.89
C ALA A 147 1.31 4.13 5.53
N VAL A 148 0.30 4.38 4.71
CA VAL A 148 -0.40 3.32 3.96
C VAL A 148 0.16 3.34 2.55
N TYR A 149 0.54 2.19 2.03
CA TYR A 149 1.09 2.09 0.68
C TYR A 149 0.48 0.96 -0.10
N VAL A 150 0.52 1.11 -1.42
CA VAL A 150 0.16 0.08 -2.39
C VAL A 150 1.38 -0.18 -3.27
N ARG A 151 1.65 -1.45 -3.55
CA ARG A 151 2.67 -1.89 -4.50
C ARG A 151 2.00 -2.54 -5.69
N PHE A 152 2.55 -2.30 -6.87
CA PHE A 152 2.16 -2.97 -8.10
C PHE A 152 3.41 -3.48 -8.83
N GLY A 153 3.34 -4.67 -9.44
CA GLY A 153 4.31 -5.09 -10.43
C GLY A 153 4.09 -4.34 -11.74
N ILE A 154 5.14 -3.71 -12.28
CA ILE A 154 5.08 -2.99 -13.54
C ILE A 154 4.91 -4.01 -14.68
N PRO A 155 3.86 -3.89 -15.51
CA PRO A 155 3.70 -4.74 -16.69
C PRO A 155 4.89 -4.59 -17.64
N SER A 156 5.39 -5.73 -18.12
CA SER A 156 6.44 -5.83 -19.14
C SER A 156 5.92 -5.51 -20.54
#